data_AF-A0A4P8QP48-F1
#
_entry.id   AF-A0A4P8QP48-F1
#
_cell.length_a   1.000
_cell.length_b   1.000
_cell.length_c   1.000
_cell.angle_alpha   90.00
_cell.angle_beta   90.00
_cell.angle_gamma   90.00
#
_symmetry.space_group_name_H-M   'P 1'
#
loop_
_entity.id
_entity.type
_entity.pdbx_description
1 polymer ?
#
loop_
_entity_poly.entity_id
_entity_poly.type
_entity_poly.pdbx_seq_one_letter_code
_entity_poly.pdbx_strand_id
1 'polypeptide(L)'
;MVVTVPVLFVNVDFSYTKNDYIKYNIFTFDEIKKMPFISDDYIIYYNSPDGTTPMTNSVVFSNANPSGKSELVNYIENLGFQRYEDKIWSEYNSNAFWRRKDSVINITQNDTEYTVSFSVQKSGGVNRE
;
A
#
# COMPACT_ATOMS: atom_id res chain seq x y z
N MET A 1 -14.54 -27.34 24.87
CA MET A 1 -13.44 -26.43 25.28
C MET A 1 -13.38 -25.34 24.22
N VAL A 2 -13.84 -24.14 24.53
CA VAL A 2 -13.81 -22.99 23.61
C VAL A 2 -12.51 -22.24 23.89
N VAL A 3 -11.60 -22.22 22.93
CA VAL A 3 -10.37 -21.41 23.02
C VAL A 3 -10.74 -20.01 22.55
N THR A 4 -11.06 -19.13 23.49
CA THR A 4 -11.13 -17.70 23.23
C THR A 4 -9.70 -17.16 23.17
N VAL A 5 -9.21 -16.91 21.97
CA VAL A 5 -7.96 -16.16 21.78
C VAL A 5 -8.30 -14.68 21.98
N PRO A 6 -7.82 -14.01 23.04
CA PRO A 6 -7.97 -12.57 23.14
C PRO A 6 -7.19 -11.95 21.99
N VAL A 7 -7.89 -11.32 21.05
CA VAL A 7 -7.26 -10.47 20.03
C VAL A 7 -6.77 -9.23 20.77
N LEU A 8 -5.50 -9.25 21.17
CA LEU A 8 -4.83 -8.04 21.65
C LEU A 8 -4.74 -7.08 20.46
N PHE A 9 -5.24 -5.86 20.63
CA PHE A 9 -5.02 -4.76 19.70
C PHE A 9 -3.54 -4.35 19.80
N VAL A 10 -2.67 -5.11 19.14
CA VAL A 10 -1.25 -4.80 19.04
C VAL A 10 -1.07 -3.96 17.78
N ASN A 11 -0.31 -2.87 17.87
CA ASN A 11 0.21 -2.22 16.66
C ASN A 11 1.10 -3.23 15.94
N VAL A 12 0.70 -3.64 14.74
CA VAL A 12 1.43 -4.61 13.96
C VAL A 12 2.14 -3.89 12.83
N ASP A 13 3.47 -3.78 12.94
CA ASP A 13 4.34 -3.24 11.90
C ASP A 13 5.45 -4.26 11.61
N PHE A 14 5.58 -4.66 10.36
CA PHE A 14 6.69 -5.49 9.90
C PHE A 14 6.92 -5.37 8.40
N SER A 15 8.13 -5.74 7.99
CA SER A 15 8.53 -5.84 6.59
C SER A 15 8.84 -7.28 6.16
N TYR A 16 8.73 -7.52 4.86
CA TYR A 16 8.90 -8.84 4.24
C TYR A 16 9.04 -8.75 2.72
N THR A 17 9.35 -9.87 2.09
CA THR A 17 9.36 -10.04 0.63
C THR A 17 8.34 -11.12 0.22
N LYS A 18 8.18 -11.37 -1.08
CA LYS A 18 7.33 -12.49 -1.56
C LYS A 18 7.83 -13.86 -1.09
N ASN A 19 9.12 -13.96 -0.76
CA ASN A 19 9.73 -15.20 -0.29
C ASN A 19 9.25 -15.58 1.13
N ASP A 20 8.75 -14.61 1.90
CA ASP A 20 8.06 -14.85 3.17
C ASP A 20 6.62 -15.31 2.93
N TYR A 21 6.46 -16.55 2.45
CA TYR A 21 5.18 -17.09 1.95
C TYR A 21 3.99 -16.85 2.88
N ILE A 22 4.15 -17.08 4.18
CA ILE A 22 3.06 -16.88 5.16
C ILE A 22 2.70 -15.40 5.26
N LYS A 23 3.70 -14.53 5.42
CA LYS A 23 3.44 -13.09 5.57
C LYS A 23 2.80 -12.51 4.32
N TYR A 24 3.32 -12.90 3.15
CA TYR A 24 2.82 -12.46 1.86
C TYR A 24 1.38 -12.91 1.60
N ASN A 25 1.04 -14.17 1.90
CA ASN A 25 -0.32 -14.65 1.64
C ASN A 25 -1.36 -14.11 2.64
N ILE A 26 -0.97 -13.87 3.90
CA ILE A 26 -1.92 -13.43 4.95
C ILE A 26 -2.08 -11.91 4.98
N PHE A 27 -0.98 -11.15 4.90
CA PHE A 27 -0.98 -9.72 5.21
C PHE A 27 -0.85 -8.80 4.00
N THR A 28 -0.63 -9.36 2.80
CA THR A 28 -0.56 -8.54 1.59
C THR A 28 -1.95 -8.31 0.99
N PHE A 29 -2.30 -7.06 0.72
CA PHE A 29 -3.54 -6.69 0.04
C PHE A 29 -3.54 -7.17 -1.41
N ASP A 30 -4.72 -7.50 -1.92
CA ASP A 30 -4.88 -8.00 -3.30
C ASP A 30 -4.37 -7.01 -4.36
N GLU A 31 -4.49 -5.71 -4.10
CA GLU A 31 -3.93 -4.65 -4.95
C GLU A 31 -2.40 -4.73 -5.06
N ILE A 32 -1.70 -5.23 -4.03
CA ILE A 32 -0.24 -5.44 -4.08
C ILE A 32 0.09 -6.84 -4.62
N LYS A 33 -0.72 -7.86 -4.30
CA LYS A 33 -0.49 -9.22 -4.84
C LYS A 33 -0.57 -9.29 -6.36
N LYS A 34 -1.39 -8.45 -6.97
CA LYS A 34 -1.66 -8.45 -8.42
C LYS A 34 -0.91 -7.36 -9.19
N MET A 35 -0.09 -6.55 -8.51
CA MET A 35 0.59 -5.43 -9.15
C MET A 35 1.79 -5.87 -9.99
N PRO A 36 2.16 -5.12 -11.03
CA PRO A 36 3.42 -5.32 -11.71
C PRO A 36 4.59 -4.99 -10.78
N PHE A 37 5.60 -5.87 -10.77
CA PHE A 37 6.85 -5.65 -10.05
C PHE A 37 7.85 -4.97 -10.98
N ILE A 38 8.15 -3.70 -10.70
CA ILE A 38 8.98 -2.84 -11.57
C ILE A 38 10.48 -2.90 -11.22
N SER A 39 10.83 -3.64 -10.15
CA SER A 39 12.21 -3.95 -9.73
C SER A 39 12.21 -5.28 -8.96
N ASP A 40 13.31 -6.02 -9.07
CA ASP A 40 13.60 -7.19 -8.24
C ASP A 40 14.10 -6.82 -6.84
N ASP A 41 14.59 -5.59 -6.66
CA ASP A 41 15.01 -5.03 -5.38
C ASP A 41 13.83 -4.26 -4.77
N TYR A 42 13.15 -4.91 -3.83
CA TYR A 42 11.97 -4.34 -3.19
C TYR A 42 11.76 -4.88 -1.78
N ILE A 43 10.96 -4.15 -1.02
CA ILE A 43 10.48 -4.56 0.29
C ILE A 43 9.02 -4.18 0.47
N ILE A 44 8.25 -5.10 1.08
CA ILE A 44 6.83 -4.88 1.40
C ILE A 44 6.75 -4.55 2.89
N TYR A 45 6.01 -3.49 3.22
CA TYR A 45 5.67 -3.11 4.59
C TYR A 45 4.19 -3.33 4.83
N TYR A 46 3.87 -3.85 6.00
CA TYR A 46 2.50 -3.92 6.51
C TYR A 46 2.45 -3.16 7.83
N ASN A 47 1.49 -2.24 7.93
CA ASN A 47 1.20 -1.50 9.15
C ASN A 47 -0.30 -1.59 9.44
N SER A 48 -0.66 -2.25 10.54
CA SER A 48 -2.00 -2.28 11.09
C SER A 48 -1.96 -1.65 12.48
N PRO A 49 -2.29 -0.36 12.59
CA PRO A 49 -2.40 0.33 13.86
C PRO A 49 -3.67 -0.13 14.62
N ASP A 50 -3.79 0.30 15.87
CA ASP A 50 -4.81 -0.06 16.89
C ASP A 50 -6.31 0.14 16.56
N GLY A 51 -6.70 0.19 15.27
CA GLY A 51 -8.08 0.22 14.80
C GLY A 51 -8.62 1.63 14.54
N THR A 52 -7.90 2.69 14.96
CA THR A 52 -8.29 4.09 14.71
C THR A 52 -7.71 4.65 13.41
N THR A 53 -6.61 4.07 12.93
CA THR A 53 -5.88 4.51 11.75
C THR A 53 -6.03 3.47 10.62
N PRO A 54 -6.05 3.87 9.33
CA PRO A 54 -6.15 2.94 8.22
C PRO A 54 -5.04 1.89 8.22
N MET A 55 -5.40 0.65 7.89
CA MET A 55 -4.40 -0.39 7.61
C MET A 55 -3.69 -0.05 6.32
N THR A 56 -2.36 -0.15 6.34
CA THR A 56 -1.52 0.24 5.21
C THR A 56 -0.63 -0.92 4.79
N ASN A 57 -0.47 -1.04 3.48
CA ASN A 57 0.42 -1.98 2.88
C ASN A 57 1.17 -1.23 1.78
N SER A 58 2.50 -1.20 1.83
CA SER A 58 3.31 -0.48 0.86
C SER A 58 4.41 -1.35 0.30
N VAL A 59 4.77 -1.10 -0.94
CA VAL A 59 5.94 -1.70 -1.60
C VAL A 59 6.87 -0.56 -1.95
N VAL A 60 8.12 -0.67 -1.50
CA VAL A 60 9.19 0.24 -1.92
C VAL A 60 10.10 -0.53 -2.86
N PHE A 61 10.17 -0.07 -4.09
CA PHE A 61 11.11 -0.53 -5.09
C PHE A 61 12.36 0.33 -5.05
N SER A 62 13.50 -0.32 -4.96
CA SER A 62 14.82 0.30 -5.10
C SER A 62 15.36 0.04 -6.50
N ASN A 63 16.22 0.94 -6.99
CA ASN A 63 16.81 0.84 -8.33
C ASN A 63 15.73 0.68 -9.43
N ALA A 64 14.55 1.26 -9.22
CA ALA A 64 13.42 1.11 -10.12
C ALA A 64 13.67 1.86 -11.43
N ASN A 65 13.25 1.27 -12.55
CA ASN A 65 13.30 1.95 -13.84
C ASN A 65 12.39 3.20 -13.79
N PRO A 66 12.82 4.36 -14.32
CA PRO A 66 11.97 5.56 -14.45
C PRO A 66 10.61 5.31 -15.13
N SER A 67 10.50 4.33 -16.03
CA SER A 67 9.22 3.95 -16.66
C SER A 67 8.29 3.14 -15.75
N GLY A 68 8.78 2.61 -14.63
CA GLY A 68 7.98 1.77 -13.73
C GLY A 68 6.81 2.51 -13.09
N LYS A 69 6.95 3.83 -12.86
CA LYS A 69 5.86 4.65 -12.33
C LYS A 69 4.64 4.66 -13.27
N SER A 70 4.83 4.80 -14.58
CA SER A 70 3.71 4.86 -15.52
C SER A 70 2.99 3.50 -15.63
N GLU A 71 3.74 2.40 -15.49
CA GLU A 71 3.15 1.05 -15.43
C GLU A 71 2.24 0.87 -14.20
N LEU A 72 2.68 1.34 -13.03
CA LEU A 72 1.88 1.32 -11.80
C LEU A 72 0.64 2.22 -11.90
N VAL A 73 0.75 3.40 -12.54
CA VAL A 73 -0.40 4.29 -12.79
C VAL A 73 -1.44 3.59 -13.66
N ASN A 74 -1.03 3.04 -14.80
CA ASN A 74 -1.92 2.31 -15.71
C ASN A 74 -2.59 1.13 -14.99
N TYR A 75 -1.85 0.42 -14.15
CA TYR A 75 -2.38 -0.67 -13.34
C TYR A 75 -3.50 -0.19 -12.40
N ILE A 76 -3.28 0.89 -11.64
CA ILE A 76 -4.27 1.43 -10.70
C ILE A 76 -5.56 1.86 -11.42
N GLU A 77 -5.42 2.52 -12.57
CA GLU A 77 -6.56 2.98 -13.37
C GLU A 77 -7.34 1.81 -13.97
N ASN A 78 -6.66 0.74 -14.40
CA ASN A 78 -7.30 -0.50 -14.85
C ASN A 78 -8.01 -1.26 -13.71
N LEU A 79 -7.59 -1.09 -12.46
CA LEU A 79 -8.34 -1.57 -11.29
C LEU A 79 -9.61 -0.74 -11.03
N GLY A 80 -9.83 0.36 -11.75
CA GLY A 80 -10.99 1.24 -11.58
C GLY A 80 -10.86 2.19 -10.39
N PHE A 81 -9.65 2.45 -9.91
CA PHE A 81 -9.45 3.59 -9.03
C PHE A 81 -9.43 4.88 -9.83
N GLN A 82 -9.97 5.94 -9.25
CA GLN A 82 -10.02 7.25 -9.88
C GLN A 82 -8.98 8.16 -9.25
N ARG A 83 -8.21 8.83 -10.09
CA ARG A 83 -7.28 9.86 -9.63
C ARG A 83 -8.06 10.97 -8.94
N TYR A 84 -7.63 11.36 -7.76
CA TYR A 84 -8.18 12.53 -7.07
C TYR A 84 -7.02 13.43 -6.66
N GLU A 85 -7.14 14.71 -7.02
CA GLU A 85 -6.22 15.74 -6.55
C GLU A 85 -6.80 16.31 -5.26
N ASP A 86 -6.24 15.90 -4.14
CA ASP A 86 -6.47 16.63 -2.90
C ASP A 86 -5.63 17.91 -2.95
N LYS A 87 -6.30 19.05 -3.22
CA LYS A 87 -5.68 20.36 -3.37
C LYS A 87 -4.79 20.76 -2.17
N ILE A 88 -5.03 20.18 -1.00
CA ILE A 88 -4.26 20.48 0.22
C ILE A 88 -2.87 19.81 0.19
N TRP A 89 -2.74 18.65 -0.45
CA TRP A 89 -1.48 17.88 -0.48
C TRP A 89 -0.67 18.07 -1.77
N SER A 90 -1.30 18.62 -2.82
CA SER A 90 -0.68 18.82 -4.15
C SER A 90 0.34 19.96 -4.22
N GLU A 91 0.32 20.91 -3.28
CA GLU A 91 1.25 22.07 -3.29
C GLU A 91 2.66 21.72 -2.81
N TYR A 92 2.84 20.61 -2.07
CA TYR A 92 4.12 20.31 -1.41
C TYR A 92 4.83 19.07 -1.94
N ASN A 93 4.14 18.16 -2.62
CA ASN A 93 4.74 16.98 -3.22
C ASN A 93 3.95 16.58 -4.46
N SER A 94 4.66 16.13 -5.50
CA SER A 94 4.12 15.51 -6.71
C SER A 94 3.48 14.13 -6.46
N ASN A 95 2.86 13.96 -5.30
CA ASN A 95 2.14 12.77 -4.88
C ASN A 95 0.75 12.78 -5.53
N ALA A 96 0.50 11.79 -6.37
CA ALA A 96 -0.80 11.56 -6.96
C ALA A 96 -1.51 10.47 -6.17
N PHE A 97 -2.78 10.72 -5.86
CA PHE A 97 -3.62 9.79 -5.12
C PHE A 97 -4.73 9.26 -6.00
N TRP A 98 -5.07 8.00 -5.79
CA TRP A 98 -6.17 7.32 -6.45
C TRP A 98 -7.09 6.72 -5.39
N ARG A 99 -8.41 6.89 -5.57
CA ARG A 99 -9.40 6.42 -4.60
C ARG A 99 -10.41 5.49 -5.25
N ARG A 100 -10.82 4.47 -4.50
CA ARG A 100 -11.93 3.58 -4.83
C ARG A 100 -12.59 3.12 -3.53
N LYS A 101 -13.84 3.54 -3.29
CA LYS A 101 -14.57 3.28 -2.03
C LYS A 101 -13.71 3.70 -0.81
N ASP A 102 -13.38 2.73 0.03
CA ASP A 102 -12.62 2.89 1.28
C ASP A 102 -11.11 2.62 1.13
N SER A 103 -10.65 2.51 -0.13
CA SER A 103 -9.23 2.31 -0.45
C SER A 103 -8.64 3.54 -1.12
N VAL A 104 -7.45 3.92 -0.68
CA VAL A 104 -6.63 4.99 -1.25
C VAL A 104 -5.28 4.40 -1.65
N ILE A 105 -4.82 4.73 -2.84
CA ILE A 105 -3.49 4.37 -3.34
C ILE A 105 -2.69 5.64 -3.60
N ASN A 106 -1.43 5.63 -3.21
CA ASN A 106 -0.46 6.67 -3.52
C ASN A 106 0.77 6.07 -4.20
N ILE A 107 1.29 6.76 -5.23
CA ILE A 107 2.59 6.48 -5.81
C ILE A 107 3.51 7.68 -5.58
N THR A 108 4.63 7.44 -4.92
CA THR A 108 5.70 8.43 -4.71
C THR A 108 6.98 7.96 -5.38
N GLN A 109 7.71 8.87 -6.01
CA GLN A 109 8.99 8.60 -6.66
C GLN A 109 10.05 9.55 -6.11
N ASN A 110 11.21 9.02 -5.77
CA ASN A 110 12.38 9.79 -5.38
C ASN A 110 13.49 9.53 -6.41
N ASP A 111 13.73 10.50 -7.27
CA ASP A 111 14.71 10.41 -8.36
C ASP A 111 16.16 10.39 -7.86
N THR A 112 16.42 10.97 -6.68
CA THR A 112 17.77 11.00 -6.09
C THR A 112 18.17 9.65 -5.51
N GLU A 113 17.20 8.96 -4.90
CA GLU A 113 17.41 7.64 -4.29
C GLU A 113 17.06 6.48 -5.25
N TYR A 114 16.59 6.79 -6.46
CA TYR A 114 16.10 5.82 -7.44
C TYR A 114 15.03 4.87 -6.87
N THR A 115 14.13 5.41 -6.05
CA THR A 115 13.07 4.64 -5.39
C THR A 115 11.68 5.01 -5.90
N VAL A 116 10.81 4.01 -5.99
CA VAL A 116 9.39 4.17 -6.28
C VAL A 116 8.60 3.43 -5.21
N SER A 117 7.68 4.12 -4.56
CA SER A 117 6.82 3.56 -3.51
C SER A 117 5.38 3.48 -4.01
N PHE A 118 4.76 2.33 -3.81
CA PHE A 118 3.34 2.07 -4.05
C PHE A 118 2.68 1.75 -2.72
N SER A 119 1.78 2.61 -2.24
CA SER A 119 1.13 2.46 -0.93
C SER A 119 -0.37 2.35 -1.07
N VAL A 120 -0.95 1.33 -0.44
CA VAL A 120 -2.38 1.07 -0.37
C VAL A 120 -2.83 1.24 1.07
N GLN A 121 -3.80 2.11 1.27
CA GLN A 121 -4.45 2.35 2.56
C GLN A 121 -5.90 1.88 2.48
N LYS A 122 -6.34 1.14 3.48
CA LYS A 122 -7.74 0.72 3.66
C LYS A 122 -8.23 1.25 4.99
N SER A 123 -9.27 2.08 4.96
CA SER A 123 -9.94 2.47 6.20
C SER A 123 -10.50 1.22 6.86
N GLY A 124 -10.10 0.97 8.10
CA GLY A 124 -10.74 -0.06 8.93
C GLY A 124 -12.23 0.23 9.00
N GLY A 125 -13.06 -0.77 8.75
CA GLY A 125 -14.52 -0.64 8.85
C GLY A 125 -14.91 -0.31 10.29
N VAL A 126 -15.01 0.97 10.61
CA VAL A 126 -15.84 1.41 11.72
C VAL A 126 -17.27 1.37 11.17
N ASN A 127 -17.97 0.27 11.43
CA ASN A 127 -19.43 0.28 11.42
C ASN A 127 -19.86 1.42 12.35
N ARG A 128 -20.25 2.55 11.76
CA ARG A 128 -21.08 3.53 12.47
C ARG A 128 -22.49 3.00 12.39
N GLU A 129 -22.86 2.19 13.40
CA GLU A 129 -24.25 2.01 13.79
C GLU A 129 -24.80 3.30 14.39
#